data_AF-A0A2P6PVD3-F1
#
_entry.id   AF-A0A2P6PVD3-F1
#
_cell.length_a   1.000
_cell.length_b   1.000
_cell.length_c   1.000
_cell.angle_alpha   90.00
_cell.angle_beta   90.00
_cell.angle_gamma   90.00
#
_symmetry.space_group_name_H-M   'P 1'
#
loop_
_entity.id
_entity.type
_entity.pdbx_description
1 polymer ?
#
loop_
_entity_poly.entity_id
_entity_poly.type
_entity_poly.pdbx_seq_one_letter_code
_entity_poly.pdbx_strand_id
1 'polypeptide(L)'
;MVFKDEQWLVVEPVPDAFVVNIGHTLQIISNGKLSSAEHRVVTNKKILRMSVVSFIILPETAILNLQKHFLIRTARGSWKLFCGVRKLSLCLLDLITEGLELEYEFFEGELSQVQIMGMNYYQPCPDPTLTLGLLKHYDGNLLTFLLQEQVHDLQVFKLRSNGWLLILSLMPS
;
A
#
# COMPACT_ATOMS: atom_id res chain seq x y z
N MET A 1 -32.56 5.72 -2.51
CA MET A 1 -31.77 6.96 -2.32
C MET A 1 -30.47 6.79 -3.08
N VAL A 2 -30.20 7.62 -4.08
CA VAL A 2 -28.93 7.62 -4.81
C VAL A 2 -27.98 8.55 -4.06
N PHE A 3 -26.97 8.00 -3.40
CA PHE A 3 -25.98 8.81 -2.71
C PHE A 3 -25.00 9.40 -3.74
N LYS A 4 -25.25 10.64 -4.18
CA LYS A 4 -24.21 11.51 -4.77
C LYS A 4 -23.27 11.93 -3.66
N ASP A 5 -22.06 11.37 -3.60
CA ASP A 5 -20.76 12.07 -3.43
C ASP A 5 -19.65 11.02 -3.26
N GLU A 6 -19.40 10.27 -4.33
CA GLU A 6 -18.24 9.39 -4.48
C GLU A 6 -17.04 10.23 -4.94
N GLN A 7 -16.03 10.43 -4.09
CA GLN A 7 -14.88 11.29 -4.38
C GLN A 7 -13.55 10.52 -4.29
N TRP A 8 -12.77 10.61 -5.37
CA TRP A 8 -11.37 10.19 -5.39
C TRP A 8 -10.50 11.31 -4.81
N LEU A 9 -9.74 11.00 -3.76
CA LEU A 9 -8.81 11.91 -3.13
C LEU A 9 -7.40 11.62 -3.61
N VAL A 10 -6.65 12.65 -3.95
CA VAL A 10 -5.20 12.54 -4.22
C VAL A 10 -4.48 12.27 -2.91
N VAL A 11 -3.56 11.31 -2.92
CA VAL A 11 -2.62 11.10 -1.82
C VAL A 11 -1.41 12.00 -2.07
N GLU A 12 -1.33 13.10 -1.34
CA GLU A 12 -0.24 14.06 -1.45
C GLU A 12 1.11 13.36 -1.17
N PRO A 13 2.08 13.43 -2.09
CA PRO A 13 3.39 12.85 -1.87
C PRO A 13 4.11 13.65 -0.78
N VAL A 14 4.63 12.95 0.23
CA VAL A 14 5.47 13.54 1.27
C VAL A 14 6.91 13.07 1.04
N PRO A 15 7.90 13.98 0.93
CA PRO A 15 9.29 13.60 0.81
C PRO A 15 9.75 12.66 1.93
N ASP A 16 10.53 11.64 1.57
CA ASP A 16 11.14 10.69 2.50
C ASP A 16 10.14 9.92 3.39
N ALA A 17 8.88 9.84 2.98
CA ALA A 17 7.81 9.16 3.70
C ALA A 17 7.30 7.92 2.96
N PHE A 18 6.83 6.94 3.73
CA PHE A 18 6.03 5.84 3.19
C PHE A 18 4.55 6.19 3.24
N VAL A 19 3.84 5.88 2.16
CA VAL A 19 2.39 5.68 2.23
C VAL A 19 2.16 4.25 2.70
N VAL A 20 1.45 4.09 3.81
CA VAL A 20 1.10 2.77 4.35
C VAL A 20 -0.39 2.52 4.12
N ASN A 21 -0.73 1.41 3.47
CA ASN A 21 -2.11 1.01 3.23
C ASN A 21 -2.43 -0.28 4.01
N ILE A 22 -3.62 -0.33 4.59
CA ILE A 22 -4.19 -1.53 5.20
C ILE A 22 -4.70 -2.42 4.07
N GLY A 23 -4.20 -3.64 4.00
CA GLY A 23 -4.69 -4.60 3.03
C GLY A 23 -6.01 -5.26 3.48
N HIS A 24 -6.72 -5.81 2.51
CA HIS A 24 -8.04 -6.41 2.70
C HIS A 24 -8.01 -7.58 3.69
N THR A 25 -6.90 -8.33 3.73
CA THR A 25 -6.72 -9.42 4.68
C THR A 25 -6.70 -8.91 6.13
N LEU A 26 -6.01 -7.79 6.39
CA LEU A 26 -5.98 -7.20 7.72
C LEU A 26 -7.33 -6.55 8.11
N GLN A 27 -8.06 -6.01 7.14
CA GLN A 27 -9.46 -5.61 7.36
C GLN A 27 -10.32 -6.80 7.81
N ILE A 28 -10.19 -7.97 7.18
CA ILE A 28 -10.93 -9.17 7.56
C ILE A 28 -10.53 -9.63 8.98
N ILE A 29 -9.23 -9.74 9.26
CA ILE A 29 -8.71 -10.16 10.58
C ILE A 29 -9.19 -9.23 11.68
N SER A 30 -9.22 -7.93 11.43
CA SER A 30 -9.71 -6.93 12.39
C SER A 30 -11.24 -6.87 12.50
N ASN A 31 -11.98 -7.75 11.80
CA ASN A 31 -13.44 -7.75 11.71
C ASN A 31 -14.00 -6.37 11.28
N GLY A 32 -13.35 -5.72 10.31
CA GLY A 32 -13.75 -4.42 9.79
C GLY A 32 -13.38 -3.21 10.67
N LYS A 33 -12.72 -3.40 11.82
CA LYS A 33 -12.23 -2.29 12.65
C LYS A 33 -11.17 -1.45 11.91
N LEU A 34 -10.34 -2.09 11.07
CA LEU A 34 -9.47 -1.42 10.12
C LEU A 34 -10.08 -1.53 8.72
N SER A 35 -9.96 -0.46 7.92
CA SER A 35 -10.52 -0.40 6.58
C SER A 35 -9.42 -0.38 5.52
N SER A 36 -9.50 -1.28 4.56
CA SER A 36 -8.72 -1.24 3.33
C SER A 36 -9.27 -0.17 2.40
N ALA A 37 -8.39 0.51 1.67
CA ALA A 37 -8.78 1.57 0.76
C ALA A 37 -8.77 1.10 -0.69
N GLU A 38 -9.88 1.32 -1.41
CA GLU A 38 -9.86 1.24 -2.87
C GLU A 38 -8.97 2.34 -3.39
N HIS A 39 -8.01 2.00 -4.22
CA HIS A 39 -7.06 2.96 -4.74
C HIS A 39 -6.75 2.68 -6.21
N ARG A 40 -6.24 3.71 -6.88
CA ARG A 40 -5.85 3.69 -8.29
C ARG A 40 -4.68 4.62 -8.53
N VAL A 41 -4.04 4.49 -9.69
CA VAL A 41 -3.04 5.44 -10.17
C VAL A 41 -3.56 6.05 -11.46
N VAL A 42 -3.73 7.37 -11.50
CA VAL A 42 -4.03 8.07 -12.76
C VAL A 42 -2.75 8.25 -13.58
N THR A 43 -2.86 8.35 -14.91
CA THR A 43 -1.68 8.61 -15.73
C THR A 43 -1.35 10.11 -15.75
N ASN A 44 -0.12 10.44 -16.14
CA ASN A 44 0.34 11.83 -16.28
C ASN A 44 0.82 12.06 -17.71
N LYS A 45 0.60 13.26 -18.27
CA LYS A 45 0.98 13.58 -19.66
C LYS A 45 2.47 13.76 -19.89
N LYS A 46 3.20 14.23 -18.89
CA LYS A 46 4.58 14.71 -19.03
C LYS A 46 5.55 14.04 -18.07
N ILE A 47 5.09 13.74 -16.87
CA ILE A 47 5.93 13.29 -15.77
C ILE A 47 5.85 11.76 -15.73
N LEU A 48 7.00 11.11 -15.83
CA LEU A 48 7.12 9.69 -15.51
C LEU A 48 7.09 9.53 -13.99
N ARG A 49 6.54 8.42 -13.49
CA ARG A 49 6.58 8.10 -12.06
C ARG A 49 7.22 6.75 -11.83
N MET A 50 8.10 6.71 -10.84
CA MET A 50 8.56 5.48 -10.21
C MET A 50 8.08 5.38 -8.77
N SER A 51 7.88 4.14 -8.32
CA SER A 51 7.62 3.86 -6.91
C SER A 51 8.20 2.51 -6.53
N VAL A 52 8.65 2.38 -5.29
CA VAL A 52 8.97 1.09 -4.67
C VAL A 52 7.80 0.69 -3.78
N VAL A 53 7.29 -0.53 -3.96
CA VAL A 53 6.19 -1.07 -3.16
C VAL A 53 6.65 -2.33 -2.44
N SER A 54 6.28 -2.47 -1.17
CA SER A 54 6.50 -3.66 -0.38
C SER A 54 5.19 -4.14 0.22
N PHE A 55 4.91 -5.42 0.09
CA PHE A 55 3.70 -6.06 0.58
C PHE A 55 4.06 -7.08 1.66
N ILE A 56 3.31 -7.06 2.77
CA ILE A 56 3.37 -8.09 3.82
C ILE A 56 2.15 -8.98 3.64
N ILE A 57 2.35 -10.26 3.35
CA ILE A 57 1.33 -11.15 2.79
C ILE A 57 1.22 -12.41 3.65
N LEU A 58 0.01 -12.95 3.81
CA LEU A 58 -0.17 -14.29 4.37
C LEU A 58 0.38 -15.33 3.38
N PRO A 59 1.15 -16.35 3.82
CA PRO A 59 1.70 -17.38 2.93
C PRO A 59 0.66 -18.04 2.02
N GLU A 60 -0.54 -18.32 2.54
CA GLU A 60 -1.63 -18.92 1.77
C GLU A 60 -2.14 -18.01 0.63
N THR A 61 -2.08 -16.70 0.83
CA THR A 61 -2.47 -15.70 -0.18
C THR A 61 -1.35 -15.35 -1.17
N ALA A 62 -0.12 -15.80 -0.91
CA ALA A 62 1.02 -15.57 -1.81
C ALA A 62 0.83 -16.27 -3.17
N ILE A 63 0.07 -17.36 -3.21
CA ILE A 63 -0.22 -18.13 -4.44
C ILE A 63 -1.14 -17.33 -5.40
N LEU A 64 -2.02 -16.48 -4.88
CA LEU A 64 -2.99 -15.71 -5.68
C LEU A 64 -2.42 -14.39 -6.23
N ASN A 65 -1.39 -13.82 -5.60
CA ASN A 65 -0.87 -12.48 -5.93
C ASN A 65 0.21 -12.46 -7.04
N LEU A 66 0.63 -13.61 -7.57
CA LEU A 66 1.71 -13.71 -8.57
C LEU A 66 1.29 -13.35 -10.02
N GLN A 67 0.03 -12.95 -10.26
CA GLN A 67 -0.44 -12.67 -11.63
C GLN A 67 -0.22 -11.23 -12.14
N LYS A 68 0.47 -10.35 -11.40
CA LYS A 68 0.90 -9.05 -11.92
C LYS A 68 2.40 -9.12 -12.25
N HIS A 69 2.77 -8.77 -13.48
CA HIS A 69 4.16 -8.73 -13.96
C HIS A 69 5.04 -7.83 -13.06
N PHE A 70 5.57 -8.37 -11.97
CA PHE A 70 6.60 -7.75 -11.16
C PHE A 70 7.96 -8.14 -11.72
N LEU A 71 8.65 -7.21 -12.38
CA LEU A 71 10.07 -7.37 -12.68
C LEU A 71 10.86 -7.11 -11.39
N ILE A 72 11.18 -8.19 -10.65
CA ILE A 72 12.07 -8.12 -9.50
C ILE A 72 13.51 -7.98 -10.03
N ARG A 73 14.07 -6.76 -10.01
CA ARG A 73 15.51 -6.54 -10.18
C ARG A 73 16.12 -6.31 -8.80
N THR A 74 16.88 -7.26 -8.28
CA THR A 74 17.58 -7.13 -7.00
C THR A 74 18.85 -6.30 -7.17
N ALA A 75 18.93 -5.15 -6.49
CA ALA A 75 20.14 -4.36 -6.33
C ALA A 75 20.55 -4.31 -4.85
N ARG A 76 21.84 -4.11 -4.54
CA ARG A 76 22.35 -4.05 -3.15
C ARG A 76 21.68 -2.95 -2.31
N GLY A 77 21.22 -1.85 -2.94
CA GLY A 77 20.42 -0.80 -2.30
C GLY A 77 19.01 -1.25 -1.90
N SER A 78 18.43 -2.21 -2.63
CA SER A 78 17.11 -2.78 -2.36
C SER A 78 17.08 -3.57 -1.05
N TRP A 79 18.20 -4.17 -0.63
CA TRP A 79 18.24 -5.03 0.58
C TRP A 79 18.08 -4.26 1.89
N LYS A 80 18.76 -3.11 2.04
CA LYS A 80 18.61 -2.28 3.25
C LYS A 80 17.18 -1.77 3.40
N LEU A 81 16.58 -1.31 2.30
CA LEU A 81 15.19 -0.90 2.26
C LEU A 81 14.25 -2.06 2.58
N PHE A 82 14.49 -3.24 1.99
CA PHE A 82 13.73 -4.47 2.27
C PHE A 82 13.73 -4.82 3.76
N CYS A 83 14.91 -4.93 4.37
CA CYS A 83 15.03 -5.24 5.80
C CYS A 83 14.46 -4.13 6.69
N GLY A 84 14.64 -2.86 6.32
CA GLY A 84 14.09 -1.72 7.06
C GLY A 84 12.56 -1.75 7.09
N VAL A 85 11.94 -1.96 5.93
CA VAL A 85 10.49 -2.11 5.81
C VAL A 85 10.00 -3.36 6.56
N ARG A 86 10.74 -4.48 6.55
CA ARG A 86 10.38 -5.67 7.34
C ARG A 86 10.25 -5.34 8.82
N LYS A 87 11.27 -4.71 9.39
CA LYS A 87 11.28 -4.33 10.81
C LYS A 87 10.15 -3.37 11.15
N LEU A 88 9.94 -2.35 10.32
CA LEU A 88 8.83 -1.41 10.50
C LEU A 88 7.47 -2.10 10.43
N SER A 89 7.30 -3.05 9.50
CA SER A 89 6.06 -3.80 9.37
C SER A 89 5.73 -4.65 10.58
N LEU A 90 6.72 -5.32 11.18
CA LEU A 90 6.52 -6.10 12.39
C LEU A 90 6.09 -5.19 13.54
N CYS A 91 6.81 -4.10 13.74
CA CYS A 91 6.47 -3.12 14.78
C CYS A 91 5.05 -2.56 14.62
N LEU A 92 4.61 -2.27 13.39
CA LEU A 92 3.23 -1.82 13.15
C LEU A 92 2.20 -2.92 13.41
N LEU A 93 2.50 -4.18 13.04
CA LEU A 93 1.61 -5.31 13.33
C LEU A 93 1.50 -5.57 14.84
N ASP A 94 2.57 -5.38 15.61
CA ASP A 94 2.53 -5.51 17.07
C ASP A 94 1.61 -4.45 17.70
N LEU A 95 1.74 -3.19 17.27
CA LEU A 95 0.86 -2.10 17.71
C LEU A 95 -0.61 -2.33 17.31
N ILE A 96 -0.84 -2.88 16.12
CA ILE A 96 -2.18 -3.25 15.66
C ILE A 96 -2.75 -4.42 16.48
N THR A 97 -1.91 -5.39 16.83
CA THR A 97 -2.28 -6.52 17.70
C THR A 97 -2.77 -6.02 19.05
N GLU A 98 -2.00 -5.13 19.68
CA GLU A 98 -2.37 -4.50 20.95
C GLU A 98 -3.66 -3.68 20.81
N GLY A 99 -3.75 -2.79 19.82
CA GLY A 99 -4.91 -1.93 19.62
C GLY A 99 -6.20 -2.65 19.23
N LEU A 100 -6.09 -3.87 18.68
CA LEU A 100 -7.23 -4.73 18.35
C LEU A 100 -7.58 -5.71 19.48
N GLU A 101 -6.78 -5.76 20.55
CA GLU A 101 -6.88 -6.72 21.66
C GLU A 101 -6.76 -8.19 21.18
N LEU A 102 -5.86 -8.43 20.22
CA LEU A 102 -5.53 -9.77 19.74
C LEU A 102 -4.54 -10.46 20.70
N GLU A 103 -4.42 -11.78 20.58
CA GLU A 103 -3.43 -12.54 21.35
C GLU A 103 -2.01 -12.03 21.07
N TYR A 104 -1.17 -12.01 22.10
CA TYR A 104 0.25 -11.66 21.95
C TYR A 104 0.90 -12.57 20.90
N GLU A 105 1.76 -11.99 20.06
CA GLU A 105 2.42 -12.68 18.94
C GLU A 105 1.47 -13.20 17.83
N PHE A 106 0.23 -12.68 17.73
CA PHE A 106 -0.75 -13.12 16.73
C PHE A 106 -0.20 -13.11 15.28
N PHE A 107 0.55 -12.08 14.90
CA PHE A 107 1.18 -11.98 13.57
C PHE A 107 2.61 -12.50 13.52
N GLU A 108 3.17 -12.97 14.63
CA GLU A 108 4.44 -13.67 14.62
C GLU A 108 4.29 -15.05 13.97
N GLY A 109 5.39 -15.59 13.45
CA GLY A 109 5.35 -16.84 12.72
C GLY A 109 4.76 -16.68 11.31
N GLU A 110 3.98 -17.66 10.86
CA GLU A 110 3.67 -17.85 9.44
C GLU A 110 2.86 -16.70 8.83
N LEU A 111 1.97 -16.04 9.58
CA LEU A 111 1.05 -15.05 9.03
C LEU A 111 1.74 -13.83 8.42
N SER A 112 2.87 -13.36 8.98
CA SER A 112 3.58 -12.18 8.44
C SER A 112 4.90 -12.53 7.73
N GLN A 113 5.20 -13.80 7.51
CA GLN A 113 6.53 -14.25 7.05
C GLN A 113 6.89 -13.78 5.63
N VAL A 114 5.91 -13.60 4.75
CA VAL A 114 6.16 -13.28 3.35
C VAL A 114 6.16 -11.78 3.14
N GLN A 115 7.32 -11.24 2.77
CA GLN A 115 7.46 -9.90 2.23
C GLN A 115 7.85 -9.96 0.75
N ILE A 116 7.08 -9.29 -0.10
CA ILE A 116 7.39 -9.12 -1.52
C ILE A 116 7.64 -7.64 -1.78
N MET A 117 8.75 -7.33 -2.45
CA MET A 117 9.08 -5.96 -2.85
C MET A 117 9.19 -5.87 -4.37
N GLY A 118 8.56 -4.84 -4.94
CA GLY A 118 8.54 -4.56 -6.36
C GLY A 118 8.77 -3.09 -6.65
N MET A 119 8.99 -2.79 -7.93
CA MET A 119 9.05 -1.43 -8.45
C MET A 119 7.98 -1.25 -9.51
N ASN A 120 7.23 -0.16 -9.42
CA ASN A 120 6.27 0.23 -10.44
C ASN A 120 6.88 1.37 -11.28
N TYR A 121 6.68 1.29 -12.59
CA TYR A 121 7.14 2.29 -13.55
C TYR A 121 5.96 2.72 -14.43
N TYR A 122 5.53 3.97 -14.29
CA TYR A 122 4.41 4.54 -15.02
C TYR A 122 4.93 5.56 -16.04
N GLN A 123 4.80 5.24 -17.32
CA GLN A 123 5.22 6.12 -18.41
C GLN A 123 4.25 7.29 -18.60
N PRO A 124 4.73 8.44 -19.13
CA PRO A 124 3.85 9.50 -19.56
C PRO A 124 2.84 9.02 -20.62
N CYS A 125 1.58 9.44 -20.48
CA CYS A 125 0.49 9.09 -21.37
C CYS A 125 0.02 10.33 -22.15
N PRO A 126 0.04 10.33 -23.51
CA PRO A 126 -0.34 11.51 -24.31
C PRO A 126 -1.72 12.10 -23.97
N ASP A 127 -2.66 11.21 -23.62
CA ASP A 127 -4.00 11.56 -23.16
C ASP A 127 -4.35 10.80 -21.87
N PRO A 128 -4.12 11.41 -20.70
CA PRO A 128 -4.38 10.76 -19.42
C PRO A 128 -5.84 10.45 -19.10
N THR A 129 -6.78 10.97 -19.91
CA THR A 129 -8.22 10.76 -19.69
C THR A 129 -8.69 9.40 -20.20
N LEU A 130 -7.90 8.74 -21.05
CA LEU A 130 -8.29 7.49 -21.71
C LEU A 130 -7.87 6.23 -20.95
N THR A 131 -6.95 6.33 -19.98
CA THR A 131 -6.46 5.17 -19.24
C THR A 131 -5.92 5.51 -17.86
N LEU A 132 -5.89 4.52 -16.98
CA LEU A 132 -5.26 4.57 -15.67
C LEU A 132 -3.87 3.93 -15.73
N GLY A 133 -2.94 4.43 -14.91
CA GLY A 133 -1.64 3.78 -14.70
C GLY A 133 -1.80 2.45 -13.96
N LEU A 134 -2.70 2.43 -12.99
CA LEU A 134 -3.13 1.23 -12.28
C LEU A 134 -4.64 1.30 -12.04
N LEU A 135 -5.36 0.24 -12.42
CA LEU A 135 -6.80 0.16 -12.26
C LEU A 135 -7.21 0.25 -10.78
N LYS A 136 -8.46 0.64 -10.54
CA LYS A 136 -9.05 0.63 -9.21
C LYS A 136 -9.00 -0.78 -8.60
N HIS A 137 -8.49 -0.89 -7.38
CA HIS A 137 -8.40 -2.16 -6.66
C HIS A 137 -8.20 -1.94 -5.16
N TYR A 138 -8.32 -3.04 -4.41
CA TYR A 138 -7.86 -3.16 -3.03
C TYR A 138 -6.62 -4.07 -3.02
N ASP A 139 -5.73 -3.86 -2.06
CA ASP A 139 -4.59 -4.75 -1.84
C ASP A 139 -5.04 -6.01 -1.08
N GLY A 140 -4.73 -7.20 -1.61
CA GLY A 140 -5.09 -8.49 -0.99
C GLY A 140 -4.11 -8.98 0.08
N ASN A 141 -3.44 -8.07 0.78
CA ASN A 141 -2.35 -8.38 1.72
C ASN A 141 -2.69 -7.93 3.16
N LEU A 142 -1.72 -7.98 4.08
CA LEU A 142 -1.85 -7.40 5.42
C LEU A 142 -1.56 -5.89 5.39
N LEU A 143 -0.37 -5.53 4.92
CA LEU A 143 0.12 -4.16 4.85
C LEU A 143 0.85 -3.92 3.53
N THR A 144 0.65 -2.73 2.96
CA THR A 144 1.43 -2.21 1.83
C THR A 144 2.24 -1.01 2.29
N PHE A 145 3.53 -0.97 1.95
CA PHE A 145 4.41 0.18 2.11
C PHE A 145 4.79 0.68 0.73
N LEU A 146 4.49 1.94 0.44
CA LEU A 146 4.78 2.56 -0.84
C LEU A 146 5.69 3.76 -0.64
N LEU A 147 6.89 3.68 -1.20
CA LEU A 147 7.78 4.82 -1.37
C LEU A 147 7.59 5.36 -2.80
N GLN A 148 7.10 6.58 -2.93
CA GLN A 148 6.75 7.18 -4.21
C GLN A 148 7.48 8.49 -4.46
N GLU A 149 7.71 8.80 -5.72
CA GLU A 149 8.20 10.11 -6.15
C GLU A 149 7.16 11.21 -5.90
N GLN A 150 7.57 12.47 -6.05
CA GLN A 150 6.76 13.66 -5.82
C GLN A 150 5.78 13.94 -6.99
N VAL A 151 4.92 12.95 -7.27
CA VAL A 151 3.92 12.96 -8.35
C VAL A 151 2.53 12.70 -7.76
N HIS A 152 1.56 13.55 -8.12
CA HIS A 152 0.22 13.59 -7.53
C HIS A 152 -0.77 12.70 -8.27
N ASP A 153 -0.44 11.42 -8.42
CA ASP A 153 -1.20 10.49 -9.28
C ASP A 153 -1.84 9.30 -8.54
N LEU A 154 -1.39 9.01 -7.32
CA LEU A 154 -2.04 8.05 -6.44
C LEU A 154 -3.34 8.63 -5.91
N GLN A 155 -4.43 7.90 -6.07
CA GLN A 155 -5.74 8.29 -5.59
C GLN A 155 -6.37 7.19 -4.76
N VAL A 156 -7.01 7.57 -3.66
CA VAL A 156 -7.80 6.70 -2.79
C VAL A 156 -9.27 7.09 -2.85
N PHE A 157 -10.16 6.12 -2.80
CA PHE A 157 -11.58 6.35 -2.82
C PHE A 157 -12.10 6.64 -1.41
N LYS A 158 -12.74 7.80 -1.23
CA LYS A 158 -13.35 8.15 0.05
C LYS A 158 -14.70 7.46 0.19
N LEU A 159 -14.75 6.39 0.99
CA LEU A 159 -16.03 5.86 1.48
C LEU A 159 -16.57 6.81 2.55
N ARG A 160 -17.88 7.08 2.48
CA ARG A 160 -18.57 7.99 3.42
C ARG A 160 -18.39 7.48 4.86
N SER A 161 -17.97 8.40 5.73
CA SER A 161 -17.87 8.31 7.20
C SER A 161 -16.99 7.19 7.79
N ASN A 162 -15.82 7.63 8.28
CA ASN A 162 -14.97 7.03 9.33
C ASN A 162 -14.08 5.84 8.94
N GLY A 163 -12.84 6.14 8.53
CA GLY A 163 -11.74 5.19 8.44
C GLY A 163 -10.48 5.89 7.94
N TRP A 164 -9.57 6.21 8.87
CA TRP A 164 -8.37 7.01 8.65
C TRP A 164 -7.43 6.43 7.57
N LEU A 165 -6.78 7.31 6.81
CA LEU A 165 -5.61 7.00 5.97
C LEU A 165 -4.45 7.89 6.48
N LEU A 166 -3.68 7.39 7.45
CA LEU A 166 -2.56 8.15 8.03
C LEU A 166 -1.30 7.97 7.19
N ILE A 167 -0.77 9.10 6.70
CA ILE A 167 0.52 9.27 6.04
C ILE A 167 1.58 9.41 7.15
N LEU A 168 2.45 8.41 7.30
CA LEU A 168 3.56 8.50 8.25
C LEU A 168 4.74 9.22 7.58
N SER A 169 4.92 10.50 7.91
CA SER A 169 6.15 11.25 7.66
C SER A 169 7.22 10.77 8.64
N LEU A 170 8.31 10.18 8.15
CA LEU A 170 9.52 9.98 8.95
C LEU A 170 10.27 11.32 8.96
N MET A 171 9.97 12.21 9.90
CA MET A 171 10.84 13.36 10.14
C MET A 171 12.17 12.85 10.71
N PRO A 172 13.33 13.15 10.10
CA PRO A 172 14.59 13.03 10.81
C PRO A 172 14.67 14.15 11.85
N SER A 173 15.03 13.79 13.09
CA SER A 173 15.53 14.72 14.11
C SER A 173 16.86 15.35 13.69
#